data_AF-A0A239KE09-F1
#
_entry.id   AF-A0A239KE09-F1
#
_cell.length_a   1.000
_cell.length_b   1.000
_cell.length_c   1.000
_cell.angle_alpha   90.00
_cell.angle_beta   90.00
_cell.angle_gamma   90.00
#
_symmetry.space_group_name_H-M   'P 1'
#
loop_
_entity.id
_entity.type
_entity.pdbx_description
1 polymer ?
#
loop_
_entity_poly.entity_id
_entity_poly.type
_entity_poly.pdbx_seq_one_letter_code
_entity_poly.pdbx_strand_id
1 'polypeptide(L)'
;MYDVSSLVRFELARLISKRRQKDLSQVLYSSSFSQLELGLVDVIDLLFEIEQQYFIHVPDKYLVHSLEDVVSLICGNSAPEPFSYQSSAAGKALCF
;
A
#
# COMPACT_ATOMS: atom_id res chain seq x y z
N MET A 1 22.04 4.95 -12.80
CA MET A 1 20.98 4.09 -13.37
C MET A 1 19.79 4.30 -12.46
N TYR A 2 18.78 5.08 -12.89
CA TYR A 2 17.63 5.36 -12.04
C TYR A 2 16.80 4.08 -11.94
N ASP A 3 16.59 3.60 -10.73
CA ASP A 3 15.77 2.43 -10.50
C ASP A 3 14.31 2.78 -10.81
N VAL A 4 13.63 1.95 -11.60
CA VAL A 4 12.23 2.18 -12.03
C VAL A 4 11.34 2.35 -10.80
N SER A 5 11.62 1.60 -9.74
CA SER A 5 10.96 1.69 -8.43
C SER A 5 11.04 3.09 -7.81
N SER A 6 12.17 3.79 -7.97
CA SER A 6 12.35 5.15 -7.44
C SER A 6 11.51 6.17 -8.20
N LEU A 7 11.35 5.98 -9.51
CA LEU A 7 10.53 6.86 -10.33
C LEU A 7 9.04 6.67 -10.01
N VAL A 8 8.59 5.42 -9.93
CA VAL A 8 7.22 5.08 -9.52
C VAL A 8 6.92 5.60 -8.11
N ARG A 9 7.84 5.42 -7.16
CA ARG A 9 7.71 5.96 -5.79
C ARG A 9 7.49 7.46 -5.78
N PHE A 10 8.26 8.20 -6.57
CA PHE A 10 8.15 9.65 -6.65
C PHE A 10 6.83 10.10 -7.26
N GLU A 11 6.38 9.44 -8.34
CA GLU A 11 5.09 9.74 -8.96
C GLU A 11 3.92 9.49 -8.00
N LEU A 12 3.91 8.34 -7.32
CA LEU A 12 2.88 8.02 -6.34
C LEU A 12 2.88 9.01 -5.16
N ALA A 13 4.05 9.37 -4.65
CA ALA A 13 4.15 10.34 -3.58
C ALA A 13 3.59 11.71 -4.00
N ARG A 14 3.84 12.12 -5.24
CA ARG A 14 3.31 13.35 -5.82
C ARG A 14 1.79 13.30 -5.96
N LEU A 15 1.23 12.15 -6.33
CA LEU A 15 -0.22 11.94 -6.42
C LEU A 15 -0.88 12.08 -5.04
N ILE A 16 -0.36 11.38 -4.04
CA ILE A 16 -0.84 11.45 -2.65
C ILE A 16 -0.73 12.88 -2.11
N SER A 17 0.41 13.53 -2.31
CA SER A 17 0.65 14.91 -1.87
C SER A 17 -0.39 15.88 -2.45
N LYS A 18 -0.68 15.77 -3.75
CA LYS A 18 -1.67 16.61 -4.43
C LYS A 18 -3.10 16.36 -3.94
N ARG A 19 -3.49 15.09 -3.77
CA ARG A 19 -4.85 14.69 -3.35
C ARG A 19 -5.14 15.04 -1.91
N ARG A 20 -4.17 14.83 -1.03
CA ARG A 20 -4.36 14.90 0.43
C ARG A 20 -3.81 16.19 1.05
N GLN A 21 -3.29 17.10 0.20
CA GLN A 21 -2.64 18.34 0.64
C GLN A 21 -1.56 18.10 1.69
N LYS A 22 -0.83 16.98 1.56
CA LYS A 22 0.30 16.62 2.43
C LYS A 22 1.60 17.04 1.76
N ASP A 23 2.60 17.39 2.55
CA ASP A 23 3.92 17.72 2.03
C ASP A 23 4.54 16.53 1.29
N LEU A 24 5.07 16.77 0.09
CA LEU A 24 5.68 15.73 -0.74
C LEU A 24 6.82 15.00 -0.01
N SER A 25 7.64 15.76 0.73
CA SER A 25 8.71 15.21 1.56
C SER A 25 8.15 14.30 2.66
N GLN A 26 7.08 14.71 3.33
CA GLN A 26 6.43 13.91 4.36
C GLN A 26 5.90 12.58 3.78
N VAL A 27 5.32 12.60 2.57
CA VAL A 27 4.87 11.39 1.89
C VAL A 27 6.03 10.48 1.50
N LEU A 28 7.09 11.03 0.92
CA LEU A 28 8.25 10.26 0.46
C LEU A 28 8.97 9.52 1.59
N TYR A 29 9.10 10.18 2.76
CA TYR A 29 9.82 9.64 3.93
C TYR A 29 8.91 8.94 4.94
N SER A 30 7.60 8.87 4.69
CA SER A 30 6.70 8.08 5.53
C SER A 30 6.99 6.59 5.38
N SER A 31 6.97 5.86 6.50
CA SER A 31 7.08 4.40 6.49
C SER A 31 5.72 3.71 6.38
N SER A 32 4.63 4.42 6.63
CA SER A 32 3.27 3.87 6.53
C SER A 32 2.22 4.94 6.23
N PHE A 33 1.09 4.51 5.67
CA PHE A 33 -0.06 5.38 5.44
C PHE A 33 -0.69 5.90 6.73
N SER A 34 -0.57 5.15 7.84
CA SER A 34 -1.03 5.60 9.15
C SER A 34 -0.27 6.84 9.64
N GLN A 35 1.04 6.98 9.34
CA GLN A 35 1.81 8.19 9.66
C GLN A 35 1.39 9.41 8.84
N LEU A 36 0.78 9.18 7.68
CA LEU A 36 0.18 10.22 6.85
C LEU A 36 -1.26 10.52 7.26
N GLU A 37 -1.77 9.89 8.33
CA GLU A 37 -3.15 9.99 8.77
C GLU A 37 -4.15 9.56 7.69
N LEU A 38 -3.73 8.65 6.80
CA LEU A 38 -4.61 8.06 5.80
C LEU A 38 -5.34 6.87 6.41
N GLY A 39 -6.66 6.97 6.47
CA GLY A 39 -7.52 5.88 6.90
C GLY A 39 -7.62 4.78 5.84
N LEU A 40 -8.20 3.65 6.21
CA LEU A 40 -8.38 2.53 5.30
C LEU A 40 -9.21 2.91 4.05
N VAL A 41 -10.24 3.74 4.22
CA VAL A 41 -11.04 4.29 3.10
C VAL A 41 -10.16 5.13 2.17
N ASP A 42 -9.27 5.95 2.74
CA ASP A 42 -8.38 6.82 1.95
C ASP A 42 -7.36 6.02 1.14
N VAL A 43 -6.89 4.90 1.69
CA VAL A 43 -5.97 3.97 1.02
C VAL A 43 -6.69 3.22 -0.09
N ILE A 44 -7.93 2.80 0.11
CA ILE A 44 -8.74 2.16 -0.95
C ILE A 44 -8.98 3.12 -2.11
N ASP A 45 -9.40 4.36 -1.83
CA ASP A 45 -9.59 5.38 -2.87
C ASP A 45 -8.31 5.64 -3.66
N LEU A 46 -7.16 5.65 -2.98
CA LEU A 46 -5.85 5.79 -3.61
C LEU A 46 -5.56 4.62 -4.55
N LEU A 47 -5.81 3.38 -4.10
CA LEU A 47 -5.58 2.18 -4.90
C LEU A 47 -6.41 2.18 -6.18
N PHE A 48 -7.69 2.53 -6.08
CA PHE A 48 -8.56 2.66 -7.27
C PHE A 48 -8.03 3.71 -8.27
N GLU A 49 -7.52 4.84 -7.78
CA GLU A 49 -6.94 5.87 -8.65
C GLU A 49 -5.68 5.38 -9.35
N ILE A 50 -4.84 4.61 -8.64
CA ILE A 50 -3.62 4.01 -9.19
C ILE A 50 -3.96 2.92 -10.21
N GLU A 51 -4.96 2.06 -9.94
CA GLU A 51 -5.46 1.07 -10.90
C GLU A 51 -5.91 1.74 -12.21
N GLN A 52 -6.67 2.83 -12.11
CA GLN A 52 -7.12 3.58 -13.28
C GLN A 52 -5.97 4.26 -14.02
N GLN A 53 -4.99 4.81 -13.31
CA GLN A 53 -3.89 5.55 -13.91
C GLN A 53 -2.86 4.64 -14.59
N TYR A 54 -2.54 3.51 -13.97
CA TYR A 54 -1.54 2.57 -14.48
C TYR A 54 -2.14 1.39 -15.25
N PHE A 55 -3.48 1.33 -15.38
CA PHE A 55 -4.21 0.21 -16.01
C PHE A 55 -3.82 -1.15 -15.42
N ILE A 56 -3.52 -1.18 -14.11
CA ILE A 56 -3.21 -2.40 -13.37
C ILE A 56 -4.43 -2.84 -12.56
N HIS A 57 -4.45 -4.12 -12.20
CA HIS A 57 -5.41 -4.65 -11.25
C HIS A 57 -4.68 -5.01 -9.95
N VAL A 58 -5.07 -4.38 -8.84
CA VAL A 58 -4.63 -4.67 -7.49
C VAL A 58 -5.72 -5.54 -6.84
N PRO A 59 -5.45 -6.83 -6.56
CA PRO A 59 -6.50 -7.68 -6.01
C PRO A 59 -6.94 -7.21 -4.61
N ASP A 60 -8.26 -7.17 -4.38
CA ASP A 60 -8.91 -6.69 -3.14
C ASP A 60 -8.41 -7.37 -1.85
N LYS A 61 -7.73 -8.51 -1.99
CA LYS A 61 -7.19 -9.31 -0.87
C LYS A 61 -5.85 -8.79 -0.36
N TYR A 62 -5.22 -7.82 -1.03
CA TYR A 62 -3.93 -7.28 -0.62
C TYR A 62 -4.12 -6.06 0.27
N LEU A 63 -3.58 -6.15 1.48
CA LEU A 63 -3.42 -4.98 2.34
C LEU A 63 -2.16 -4.23 1.93
N VAL A 64 -2.33 -2.93 1.75
CA VAL A 64 -1.25 -2.03 1.36
C VAL A 64 -1.07 -1.07 2.52
N HIS A 65 0.06 -1.17 3.21
CA HIS A 65 0.29 -0.43 4.46
C HIS A 65 1.23 0.76 4.27
N SER A 66 2.00 0.74 3.19
CA SER A 66 3.00 1.75 2.87
C SER A 66 3.03 2.06 1.38
N LEU A 67 3.68 3.18 1.04
CA LEU A 67 3.98 3.54 -0.34
C LEU A 67 4.86 2.47 -1.03
N GLU A 68 5.72 1.80 -0.27
CA GLU A 68 6.66 0.80 -0.76
C GLU A 68 5.95 -0.48 -1.21
N ASP A 69 4.87 -0.85 -0.52
CA ASP A 69 4.01 -1.97 -0.90
C ASP A 69 3.34 -1.71 -2.25
N VAL A 70 2.84 -0.48 -2.46
CA VAL A 70 2.26 -0.06 -3.75
C VAL A 70 3.30 -0.08 -4.87
N VAL A 71 4.49 0.44 -4.62
CA VAL A 71 5.59 0.43 -5.60
C VAL A 71 5.96 -1.02 -5.95
N SER A 72 6.03 -1.90 -4.96
CA SER A 72 6.35 -3.32 -5.16
C SER A 72 5.28 -4.04 -5.98
N LEU A 73 4.00 -3.68 -5.79
CA LEU A 73 2.88 -4.16 -6.60
C LEU A 73 3.00 -3.71 -8.07
N ILE A 74 3.28 -2.43 -8.32
CA ILE A 74 3.40 -1.88 -9.67
C ILE A 74 4.63 -2.45 -10.39
N CYS A 75 5.77 -2.54 -9.68
CA CYS A 75 7.02 -3.04 -10.24
C CYS A 75 7.07 -4.57 -10.35
N GLY A 76 6.08 -5.29 -9.82
CA GLY A 76 6.00 -6.76 -9.88
C GLY A 76 7.07 -7.49 -9.04
N ASN A 77 7.71 -6.81 -8.08
CA ASN A 77 8.84 -7.36 -7.32
C ASN A 77 8.43 -8.31 -6.19
N SER A 78 7.20 -8.19 -5.68
CA SER A 78 6.61 -9.13 -4.71
C SER A 78 5.22 -8.59 -4.36
N ALA A 79 4.17 -9.38 -4.55
CA ALA A 79 2.88 -9.04 -3.98
C ALA A 79 2.99 -9.07 -2.44
N PRO A 80 2.40 -8.10 -1.70
CA PRO A 80 2.23 -8.20 -0.26
C PRO A 80 1.51 -9.51 0.08
N GLU A 81 1.66 -10.07 1.28
CA GLU A 81 0.93 -11.31 1.57
C GLU A 81 -0.59 -11.08 1.52
N PRO A 82 -1.38 -12.01 0.92
CA PRO A 82 -2.82 -11.90 0.92
C PRO A 82 -3.37 -11.98 2.34
N PHE A 83 -4.48 -11.28 2.61
CA PHE A 83 -5.26 -11.38 3.85
C PHE A 83 -5.42 -12.85 4.27
N SER A 84 -4.63 -13.30 5.24
CA SER A 84 -4.94 -14.50 5.99
C SER A 84 -5.80 -14.05 7.17
N TYR A 85 -7.12 -14.19 7.02
CA TYR A 85 -7.99 -14.29 8.19
C TYR A 85 -7.51 -15.52 8.97
N GLN A 86 -6.63 -15.33 9.96
CA GLN A 86 -6.54 -16.28 11.05
C GLN A 86 -7.89 -16.22 11.77
N SER A 87 -8.80 -17.09 11.34
CA SER A 87 -9.93 -17.49 12.15
C SER A 87 -9.34 -17.97 13.48
N SER A 88 -9.51 -17.15 14.50
CA SER A 88 -9.31 -17.51 15.90
C SER A 88 -10.33 -18.59 16.25
N ALA A 89 -10.01 -19.83 15.88
CA ALA A 89 -10.58 -20.99 16.54
C ALA A 89 -9.72 -21.23 17.79
N ALA A 90 -10.20 -20.70 18.91
CA ALA A 90 -9.75 -21.08 20.24
C ALA A 90 -9.92 -22.60 20.41
N GLY A 91 -8.89 -23.38 20.08
CA GLY A 91 -8.77 -24.79 20.39
C GLY A 91 -7.63 -24.95 21.39
N LYS A 92 -7.94 -24.77 22.68
CA LYS A 92 -7.04 -25.00 23.80
C LYS A 92 -6.28 -26.32 23.63
N ALA A 93 -4.97 -26.27 23.82
CA ALA A 93 -4.20 -27.41 24.25
C ALA A 93 -4.81 -27.99 25.54
N LEU A 94 -5.18 -29.27 25.51
CA LEU A 94 -5.17 -30.13 26.68
C LEU A 94 -4.66 -31.50 26.22
N CYS A 95 -3.38 -31.72 26.47
CA CYS A 95 -2.83 -33.06 26.64
C CYS A 95 -3.46 -33.67 27.90
N PHE A 96 -4.09 -34.83 27.78
CA PHE A 96 -4.15 -35.89 28.78
C PHE A 96 -4.28 -37.23 28.06
#